data_AF-A0A261Q253-F1
#
_entry.id   AF-A0A261Q253-F1
#
_cell.length_a   1.000
_cell.length_b   1.000
_cell.length_c   1.000
_cell.angle_alpha   90.00
_cell.angle_beta   90.00
_cell.angle_gamma   90.00
#
_symmetry.space_group_name_H-M   'P 1'
#
loop_
_entity.id
_entity.type
_entity.pdbx_description
1 polymer ?
#
loop_
_entity_poly.entity_id
_entity_poly.type
_entity_poly.pdbx_seq_one_letter_code
_entity_poly.pdbx_strand_id
1 'polypeptide(L)'
;MKQTFIGLLLLLWIPLQSQGQASVLAEGSWLKIGVTKDGVYKLDAAQLRKAGWSTVDPRQLRLYGNGGAALPQPNAIPRQRDLRENALWITGDTDGWLDAEDGIYFYGTSPHEIRLDTLTGRFSHALNPYTDTTYYFLTRSTQGSPKRLTTAPSLTQGTSLTSYDDYLFHENEEINRVTSGRTGTAKFFTLPPNVPFPSKYRVLFPIPLFS
;
A
#
# COMPACT_ATOMS: atom_id res chain seq x y z
N MET A 1 -46.64 -29.17 58.77
CA MET A 1 -46.45 -27.99 57.91
C MET A 1 -45.13 -28.16 57.18
N LYS A 2 -45.14 -28.45 55.87
CA LYS A 2 -43.92 -28.62 55.06
C LYS A 2 -43.87 -27.45 54.07
N GLN A 3 -42.94 -26.52 54.26
CA GLN A 3 -42.70 -25.42 53.34
C GLN A 3 -41.78 -25.91 52.22
N THR A 4 -42.30 -26.02 51.00
CA THR A 4 -41.50 -26.27 49.80
C THR A 4 -41.10 -24.92 49.20
N PHE A 5 -39.82 -24.57 49.34
CA PHE A 5 -39.21 -23.44 48.62
C PHE A 5 -39.05 -23.83 47.15
N ILE A 6 -39.87 -23.24 46.27
CA ILE A 6 -39.67 -23.30 44.82
C ILE A 6 -38.73 -22.15 44.46
N GLY A 7 -37.45 -22.46 44.30
CA GLY A 7 -36.46 -21.54 43.75
C GLY A 7 -36.68 -21.38 42.25
N LEU A 8 -37.14 -20.20 41.81
CA LEU A 8 -37.28 -19.84 40.41
C LEU A 8 -35.90 -19.41 39.87
N LEU A 9 -35.18 -20.33 39.22
CA LEU A 9 -33.94 -20.02 38.51
C LEU A 9 -34.27 -19.53 37.09
N LEU A 10 -34.40 -18.21 36.92
CA LEU A 10 -34.50 -17.57 35.60
C LEU A 10 -33.09 -17.52 34.96
N LEU A 11 -32.76 -18.55 34.18
CA LEU A 11 -31.61 -18.52 33.27
C LEU A 11 -31.88 -17.51 32.16
N LEU A 12 -31.38 -16.29 32.33
CA LEU A 12 -31.30 -15.27 31.29
C LEU A 12 -30.43 -15.78 30.13
N TRP A 13 -31.08 -16.32 29.09
CA TRP A 13 -30.49 -16.47 27.76
C TRP A 13 -30.27 -15.07 27.17
N ILE A 14 -29.13 -14.45 27.50
CA ILE A 14 -28.63 -13.33 26.71
C ILE A 14 -27.86 -13.95 25.55
N PRO A 15 -28.38 -13.95 24.31
CA PRO A 15 -27.56 -14.29 23.17
C PRO A 15 -26.42 -13.27 23.12
N LEU A 16 -25.20 -13.72 23.38
CA LEU A 16 -24.01 -12.93 23.13
C LEU A 16 -23.89 -12.80 21.60
N GLN A 17 -24.59 -11.84 21.01
CA GLN A 17 -24.40 -11.52 19.60
C GLN A 17 -23.04 -10.84 19.47
N SER A 18 -22.02 -11.65 19.22
CA SER A 18 -20.74 -11.18 18.69
C SER A 18 -21.00 -10.64 17.28
N GLN A 19 -21.28 -9.35 17.16
CA GLN A 19 -21.21 -8.70 15.85
C GLN A 19 -19.73 -8.47 15.54
N GLY A 20 -19.20 -9.27 14.61
CA GLY A 20 -17.95 -8.96 13.94
C GLY A 20 -18.11 -7.64 13.18
N GLN A 21 -17.09 -6.79 13.22
CA GLN A 21 -17.09 -5.54 12.45
C GLN A 21 -17.11 -5.87 10.95
N ALA A 22 -18.03 -5.26 10.20
CA ALA A 22 -18.13 -5.45 8.76
C ALA A 22 -16.87 -4.91 8.07
N SER A 23 -16.26 -5.72 7.19
CA SER A 23 -15.11 -5.29 6.40
C SER A 23 -15.55 -4.48 5.20
N VAL A 24 -14.76 -3.48 4.81
CA VAL A 24 -14.98 -2.75 3.55
C VAL A 24 -15.02 -3.68 2.34
N LEU A 25 -14.32 -4.81 2.38
CA LEU A 25 -14.29 -5.80 1.29
C LEU A 25 -15.51 -6.74 1.27
N ALA A 26 -16.38 -6.69 2.27
CA ALA A 26 -17.49 -7.64 2.41
C ALA A 26 -18.52 -7.51 1.27
N GLU A 27 -18.63 -6.32 0.68
CA GLU A 27 -19.59 -6.01 -0.37
C GLU A 27 -18.94 -5.25 -1.52
N GLY A 28 -19.56 -5.28 -2.69
CA GLY A 28 -19.12 -4.55 -3.88
C GLY A 28 -18.23 -5.36 -4.84
N SER A 29 -17.83 -4.70 -5.93
CA SER A 29 -16.94 -5.26 -6.95
C SER A 29 -15.54 -4.68 -6.78
N TRP A 30 -14.53 -5.53 -6.82
CA TRP A 30 -13.16 -5.19 -6.46
C TRP A 30 -12.18 -5.59 -7.55
N LEU A 31 -11.29 -4.67 -7.91
CA LEU A 31 -10.11 -4.96 -8.71
C LEU A 31 -8.87 -4.98 -7.81
N LYS A 32 -8.10 -6.05 -7.91
CA LYS A 32 -6.85 -6.23 -7.16
C LYS A 32 -5.67 -5.70 -8.00
N ILE A 33 -4.90 -4.79 -7.42
CA ILE A 33 -3.76 -4.14 -8.07
C ILE A 33 -2.50 -4.51 -7.29
N GLY A 34 -1.54 -5.15 -7.95
CA GLY A 34 -0.24 -5.51 -7.38
C GLY A 34 0.80 -4.43 -7.63
N VAL A 35 1.55 -4.08 -6.58
CA VAL A 35 2.63 -3.10 -6.59
C VAL A 35 3.87 -3.72 -5.94
N THR A 36 5.03 -3.57 -6.57
CA THR A 36 6.30 -4.15 -6.10
C THR A 36 7.33 -3.09 -5.70
N LYS A 37 7.09 -1.82 -6.01
CA LYS A 37 8.01 -0.71 -5.75
C LYS A 37 7.27 0.50 -5.22
N ASP A 38 7.96 1.33 -4.44
CA ASP A 38 7.44 2.64 -4.06
C ASP A 38 7.33 3.54 -5.29
N GLY A 39 6.22 4.28 -5.40
CA GLY A 39 6.07 5.28 -6.44
C GLY A 39 4.64 5.63 -6.78
N VAL A 40 4.48 6.54 -7.75
CA VAL A 40 3.19 6.91 -8.31
C VAL A 40 2.85 5.97 -9.47
N TYR A 41 1.71 5.33 -9.37
CA TYR A 41 1.18 4.41 -10.38
C TYR A 41 0.05 5.06 -11.15
N LYS A 42 0.02 4.85 -12.46
CA LYS A 42 -1.09 5.22 -13.35
C LYS A 42 -1.88 3.97 -13.71
N LEU A 43 -3.19 4.01 -13.51
CA LEU A 43 -4.15 3.11 -14.12
C LEU A 43 -4.78 3.84 -15.31
N ASP A 44 -4.62 3.26 -16.48
CA ASP A 44 -5.23 3.79 -17.70
C ASP A 44 -6.61 3.15 -17.95
N ALA A 45 -7.38 3.80 -18.81
CA ALA A 45 -8.72 3.34 -19.16
C ALA A 45 -8.71 1.98 -19.89
N ALA A 46 -7.64 1.66 -20.62
CA ALA A 46 -7.52 0.38 -21.32
C ALA A 46 -7.37 -0.79 -20.34
N GLN A 47 -6.60 -0.61 -19.25
CA GLN A 47 -6.44 -1.59 -18.19
C GLN A 47 -7.77 -1.86 -17.47
N LEU A 48 -8.52 -0.81 -17.14
CA LEU A 48 -9.84 -0.96 -16.50
C LEU A 48 -10.85 -1.63 -17.44
N ARG A 49 -10.88 -1.27 -18.72
CA ARG A 49 -11.73 -1.94 -19.73
C ARG A 49 -11.38 -3.43 -19.86
N LYS A 50 -10.09 -3.79 -19.89
CA LYS A 50 -9.63 -5.20 -19.91
C LYS A 50 -10.06 -5.96 -18.65
N ALA A 51 -10.15 -5.28 -17.52
CA ALA A 51 -10.64 -5.85 -16.26
C ALA A 51 -12.19 -5.90 -16.17
N GLY A 52 -12.92 -5.57 -17.24
CA GLY A 52 -14.38 -5.58 -17.28
C GLY A 52 -15.04 -4.32 -16.72
N TRP A 53 -14.28 -3.25 -16.48
CA TRP A 53 -14.74 -1.98 -15.92
C TRP A 53 -14.80 -0.90 -17.01
N SER A 54 -15.55 -1.15 -18.08
CA SER A 54 -15.64 -0.27 -19.24
C SER A 54 -16.57 0.92 -19.08
N THR A 55 -17.53 0.86 -18.16
CA THR A 55 -18.58 1.89 -17.95
C THR A 55 -18.54 2.46 -16.53
N VAL A 56 -17.34 2.67 -15.98
CA VAL A 56 -17.17 3.20 -14.63
C VAL A 56 -17.05 4.72 -14.67
N ASP A 57 -17.82 5.41 -13.82
CA ASP A 57 -17.61 6.83 -13.56
C ASP A 57 -16.34 6.98 -12.71
N PRO A 58 -15.27 7.64 -13.21
CA PRO A 58 -14.03 7.81 -12.46
C PRO A 58 -14.25 8.49 -11.10
N ARG A 59 -15.26 9.35 -10.99
CA ARG A 59 -15.57 10.08 -9.74
C ARG A 59 -16.07 9.17 -8.64
N GLN A 60 -16.56 7.97 -8.95
CA GLN A 60 -17.02 6.98 -7.96
C GLN A 60 -15.92 6.01 -7.52
N LEU A 61 -14.73 6.11 -8.11
CA LEU A 61 -13.63 5.23 -7.79
C LEU A 61 -13.05 5.52 -6.41
N ARG A 62 -12.77 4.44 -5.69
CA ARG A 62 -12.15 4.43 -4.37
C ARG A 62 -11.06 3.36 -4.33
N LEU A 63 -9.94 3.69 -3.71
CA LEU A 63 -8.81 2.77 -3.58
C LEU A 63 -8.59 2.44 -2.11
N TYR A 64 -8.48 1.16 -1.79
CA TYR A 64 -8.27 0.67 -0.42
C TYR A 64 -6.97 -0.12 -0.33
N GLY A 65 -6.24 0.04 0.77
CA GLY A 65 -4.95 -0.60 0.98
C GLY A 65 -4.24 -0.08 2.21
N ASN A 66 -3.39 -0.90 2.82
CA ASN A 66 -2.67 -0.58 4.05
C ASN A 66 -1.15 -0.46 3.83
N GLY A 67 -0.71 -0.35 2.57
CA GLY A 67 0.71 -0.45 2.21
C GLY A 67 1.21 -1.89 2.23
N GLY A 68 2.53 -2.06 2.23
CA GLY A 68 3.17 -3.35 1.96
C GLY A 68 4.02 -3.95 3.08
N ALA A 69 4.33 -3.18 4.13
CA ALA A 69 5.27 -3.61 5.15
C ALA A 69 4.84 -4.90 5.86
N ALA A 70 5.82 -5.71 6.26
CA ALA A 70 5.56 -6.95 6.98
C ALA A 70 4.81 -6.69 8.29
N LEU A 71 3.84 -7.55 8.60
CA LEU A 71 3.08 -7.42 9.83
C LEU A 71 4.00 -7.57 11.06
N PRO A 72 3.81 -6.76 12.11
CA PRO A 72 4.53 -6.93 13.36
C PRO A 72 4.27 -8.32 13.95
N GLN A 73 5.34 -9.04 14.30
CA GLN A 73 5.22 -10.32 15.02
C GLN A 73 4.70 -10.17 16.44
N PRO A 74 5.15 -9.18 17.24
CA PRO A 74 4.63 -9.04 18.59
C PRO A 74 3.11 -8.81 18.56
N ASN A 75 2.37 -9.66 19.25
CA ASN A 75 0.91 -9.59 19.29
C ASN A 75 0.37 -8.36 20.04
N ALA A 76 1.23 -7.70 20.82
CA ALA A 76 0.92 -6.45 21.50
C ALA A 76 0.96 -5.22 20.58
N ILE A 77 1.57 -5.33 19.39
CA ILE A 77 1.65 -4.19 18.46
C ILE A 77 0.31 -4.05 17.73
N PRO A 78 -0.31 -2.85 17.72
CA PRO A 78 -1.56 -2.62 17.02
C PRO A 78 -1.45 -2.95 15.53
N ARG A 79 -2.51 -3.56 15.00
CA ARG A 79 -2.65 -3.86 13.57
C ARG A 79 -3.88 -3.15 13.03
N GLN A 80 -3.78 -2.70 11.79
CA GLN A 80 -4.92 -2.14 11.09
C GLN A 80 -5.98 -3.23 10.96
N ARG A 81 -7.18 -2.96 11.49
CA ARG A 81 -8.25 -3.96 11.58
C ARG A 81 -8.96 -4.19 10.25
N ASP A 82 -8.92 -3.21 9.35
CA ASP A 82 -9.49 -3.26 8.01
C ASP A 82 -8.67 -2.38 7.05
N LEU A 83 -9.01 -2.38 5.76
CA LEU A 83 -8.33 -1.53 4.77
C LEU A 83 -8.70 -0.05 4.91
N ARG A 84 -7.71 0.83 4.72
CA ARG A 84 -7.93 2.27 4.65
C ARG A 84 -8.07 2.77 3.22
N GLU A 85 -8.90 3.80 3.06
CA GLU A 85 -9.03 4.50 1.79
C GLU A 85 -7.77 5.36 1.52
N ASN A 86 -7.20 5.15 0.34
CA ASN A 86 -6.07 5.89 -0.22
C ASN A 86 -6.57 6.96 -1.18
N ALA A 87 -5.88 8.09 -1.19
CA ALA A 87 -6.24 9.20 -2.05
C ALA A 87 -5.93 8.87 -3.52
N LEU A 88 -6.87 9.18 -4.41
CA LEU A 88 -6.68 9.14 -5.85
C LEU A 88 -6.50 10.55 -6.40
N TRP A 89 -5.67 10.69 -7.43
CA TRP A 89 -5.73 11.82 -8.34
C TRP A 89 -6.25 11.33 -9.68
N ILE A 90 -7.23 12.01 -10.23
CA ILE A 90 -7.85 11.61 -11.49
C ILE A 90 -7.77 12.81 -12.45
N THR A 91 -7.37 12.54 -13.68
CA THR A 91 -7.38 13.52 -14.77
C THR A 91 -8.50 13.18 -15.74
N GLY A 92 -9.23 14.20 -16.20
CA GLY A 92 -10.31 14.06 -17.19
C GLY A 92 -11.66 13.61 -16.64
N ASP A 93 -11.87 13.62 -15.32
CA ASP A 93 -13.10 13.13 -14.67
C ASP A 93 -14.32 14.07 -14.77
N THR A 94 -14.28 15.07 -15.64
CA THR A 94 -15.28 16.15 -15.66
C THR A 94 -16.65 15.74 -16.19
N ASP A 95 -16.71 14.77 -17.10
CA ASP A 95 -17.93 14.35 -17.79
C ASP A 95 -18.56 13.07 -17.21
N GLY A 96 -17.86 12.42 -16.27
CA GLY A 96 -18.32 11.18 -15.65
C GLY A 96 -18.04 9.93 -16.45
N TRP A 97 -17.29 10.04 -17.54
CA TRP A 97 -16.85 8.90 -18.33
C TRP A 97 -15.35 8.69 -18.14
N LEU A 98 -14.92 7.46 -18.38
CA LEU A 98 -13.51 7.12 -18.39
C LEU A 98 -13.06 7.07 -19.85
N ASP A 99 -12.48 8.16 -20.32
CA ASP A 99 -11.98 8.34 -21.68
C ASP A 99 -10.58 7.74 -21.86
N ALA A 100 -10.10 7.66 -23.10
CA ALA A 100 -8.79 7.07 -23.39
C ALA A 100 -7.62 7.88 -22.81
N GLU A 101 -7.76 9.20 -22.70
CA GLU A 101 -6.73 10.11 -22.19
C GLU A 101 -6.75 10.22 -20.66
N ASP A 102 -7.78 9.69 -20.01
CA ASP A 102 -7.94 9.76 -18.57
C ASP A 102 -6.90 8.91 -17.84
N GLY A 103 -6.58 9.34 -16.62
CA GLY A 103 -5.60 8.69 -15.79
C GLY A 103 -6.03 8.70 -14.34
N ILE A 104 -5.95 7.53 -13.71
CA ILE A 104 -6.16 7.39 -12.27
C ILE A 104 -4.79 7.13 -11.64
N TYR A 105 -4.38 8.04 -10.77
CA TYR A 105 -3.07 8.04 -10.14
C TYR A 105 -3.19 7.79 -8.64
N PHE A 106 -2.29 6.97 -8.12
CA PHE A 106 -2.17 6.70 -6.69
C PHE A 106 -0.72 6.43 -6.31
N TYR A 107 -0.39 6.66 -5.03
CA TYR A 107 0.91 6.29 -4.48
C TYR A 107 0.85 4.85 -3.96
N GLY A 108 1.66 3.98 -4.55
CA GLY A 108 1.83 2.59 -4.14
C GLY A 108 3.10 2.43 -3.30
N THR A 109 3.04 1.56 -2.30
CA THR A 109 4.15 1.25 -1.41
C THR A 109 4.65 -0.17 -1.66
N SER A 110 5.97 -0.31 -1.75
CA SER A 110 6.70 -1.57 -1.79
C SER A 110 6.34 -2.46 -0.59
N PRO A 111 6.39 -3.79 -0.75
CA PRO A 111 6.28 -4.70 0.39
C PRO A 111 7.51 -4.65 1.28
N HIS A 112 8.65 -4.26 0.72
CA HIS A 112 9.92 -4.09 1.42
C HIS A 112 10.02 -2.68 2.01
N GLU A 113 10.53 -2.58 3.23
CA GLU A 113 10.61 -1.31 3.97
C GLU A 113 12.01 -0.72 3.85
N ILE A 114 12.10 0.56 3.46
CA ILE A 114 13.31 1.38 3.55
C ILE A 114 13.05 2.45 4.61
N ARG A 115 13.89 2.50 5.64
CA ARG A 115 13.78 3.46 6.75
C ARG A 115 15.07 4.26 6.88
N LEU A 116 14.98 5.58 6.87
CA LEU A 116 16.08 6.48 7.26
C LEU A 116 16.06 6.66 8.77
N ASP A 117 17.15 6.29 9.43
CA ASP A 117 17.38 6.64 10.82
C ASP A 117 17.96 8.06 10.88
N THR A 118 17.15 9.03 11.30
CA THR A 118 17.52 10.45 11.31
C THR A 118 18.56 10.82 12.35
N LEU A 119 18.79 9.98 13.37
CA LEU A 119 19.82 10.20 14.38
C LEU A 119 21.20 9.78 13.88
N THR A 120 21.26 8.68 13.13
CA THR A 120 22.52 8.13 12.60
C THR A 120 22.79 8.51 11.15
N GLY A 121 21.79 9.04 10.43
CA GLY A 121 21.87 9.34 8.99
C GLY A 121 21.98 8.09 8.12
N ARG A 122 21.54 6.93 8.61
CA ARG A 122 21.72 5.65 7.91
C ARG A 122 20.39 5.10 7.42
N PHE A 123 20.37 4.61 6.19
CA PHE A 123 19.27 3.82 5.67
C PHE A 123 19.37 2.38 6.18
N SER A 124 18.23 1.82 6.60
CA SER A 124 18.03 0.41 6.85
C SER A 124 16.96 -0.13 5.91
N HIS A 125 17.17 -1.34 5.39
CA HIS A 125 16.23 -2.04 4.53
C HIS A 125 15.80 -3.35 5.16
N ALA A 126 14.51 -3.64 5.06
CA ALA A 126 13.91 -4.87 5.56
C ALA A 126 13.04 -5.48 4.47
N LEU A 127 13.46 -6.65 3.97
CA LEU A 127 12.64 -7.44 3.06
C LEU A 127 11.43 -8.01 3.80
N ASN A 128 10.29 -8.03 3.11
CA ASN A 128 9.15 -8.80 3.55
C ASN A 128 9.36 -10.28 3.22
N PRO A 129 9.51 -11.18 4.21
CA PRO A 129 9.79 -12.59 3.95
C PRO A 129 8.54 -13.37 3.51
N TYR A 130 7.37 -12.72 3.44
CA TYR A 130 6.08 -13.37 3.18
C TYR A 130 5.48 -13.01 1.83
N THR A 131 5.93 -11.92 1.20
CA THR A 131 5.40 -11.46 -0.09
C THR A 131 6.40 -10.55 -0.79
N ASP A 132 6.42 -10.63 -2.12
CA ASP A 132 7.12 -9.73 -3.04
C ASP A 132 6.20 -8.66 -3.64
N THR A 133 4.91 -8.71 -3.28
CA THR A 133 3.86 -7.85 -3.85
C THR A 133 2.95 -7.27 -2.76
N THR A 134 2.78 -5.94 -2.80
CA THR A 134 1.74 -5.21 -2.07
C THR A 134 0.47 -5.16 -2.89
N TYR A 135 -0.70 -5.30 -2.25
CA TYR A 135 -1.97 -5.22 -2.94
C TYR A 135 -2.82 -4.04 -2.50
N TYR A 136 -3.37 -3.37 -3.51
CA TYR A 136 -4.42 -2.36 -3.38
C TYR A 136 -5.69 -2.86 -4.04
N PHE A 137 -6.84 -2.38 -3.56
CA PHE A 137 -8.15 -2.83 -3.97
C PHE A 137 -8.96 -1.63 -4.44
N LEU A 138 -9.22 -1.58 -5.74
CA LEU A 138 -10.04 -0.54 -6.36
C LEU A 138 -11.50 -0.99 -6.36
N THR A 139 -12.39 -0.11 -5.92
CA THR A 139 -13.85 -0.31 -5.97
C THR A 139 -14.55 0.89 -6.59
N ARG A 140 -15.83 0.72 -6.92
CA ARG A 140 -16.75 1.79 -7.32
C ARG A 140 -17.87 1.88 -6.29
N SER A 141 -18.09 3.05 -5.72
CA SER A 141 -19.15 3.27 -4.73
C SER A 141 -19.71 4.68 -4.82
N THR A 142 -21.04 4.77 -4.72
CA THR A 142 -21.79 6.03 -4.66
C THR A 142 -21.99 6.55 -3.24
N GLN A 143 -21.60 5.78 -2.22
CA GLN A 143 -21.76 6.18 -0.82
C GLN A 143 -20.66 7.14 -0.40
N GLY A 144 -21.00 8.31 0.14
CA GLY A 144 -20.06 9.30 0.65
C GLY A 144 -19.15 9.90 -0.42
N SER A 145 -18.23 10.79 -0.01
CA SER A 145 -17.25 11.41 -0.91
C SER A 145 -15.98 10.57 -1.02
N PRO A 146 -15.54 10.18 -2.22
CA PRO A 146 -14.28 9.46 -2.41
C PRO A 146 -13.06 10.29 -2.03
N LYS A 147 -12.02 9.64 -1.50
CA LYS A 147 -10.79 10.34 -1.09
C LYS A 147 -9.98 10.76 -2.32
N ARG A 148 -9.61 12.04 -2.37
CA ARG A 148 -8.83 12.64 -3.46
C ARG A 148 -7.57 13.33 -2.94
N LEU A 149 -6.54 13.39 -3.78
CA LEU A 149 -5.34 14.18 -3.49
C LEU A 149 -5.71 15.66 -3.52
N THR A 150 -5.24 16.40 -2.52
CA THR A 150 -5.42 17.86 -2.44
C THR A 150 -4.21 18.56 -3.02
N THR A 151 -4.43 19.62 -3.80
CA THR A 151 -3.34 20.46 -4.29
C THR A 151 -2.61 21.12 -3.13
N ALA A 152 -1.29 20.94 -3.07
CA ALA A 152 -0.45 21.68 -2.14
C ALA A 152 -0.25 23.13 -2.63
N PRO A 153 -0.09 24.12 -1.74
CA PRO A 153 0.20 25.49 -2.16
C PRO A 153 1.52 25.54 -2.95
N SER A 154 1.52 26.29 -4.05
CA SER A 154 2.75 26.52 -4.83
C SER A 154 3.78 27.26 -3.97
N LEU A 155 5.01 26.75 -3.95
CA LEU A 155 6.13 27.44 -3.32
C LEU A 155 6.60 28.54 -4.27
N THR A 156 6.53 29.79 -3.84
CA THR A 156 6.96 30.97 -4.62
C THR A 156 8.48 31.07 -4.78
N GLN A 157 9.24 30.28 -4.03
CA GLN A 157 10.69 30.15 -4.15
C GLN A 157 11.09 28.73 -3.77
N GLY A 158 11.80 28.03 -4.66
CA GLY A 158 12.39 26.74 -4.39
C GLY A 158 13.92 26.83 -4.40
N THR A 159 14.58 26.24 -3.42
CA THR A 159 16.03 26.04 -3.47
C THR A 159 16.32 25.00 -4.53
N SER A 160 17.12 25.35 -5.54
CA SER A 160 17.60 24.38 -6.52
C SER A 160 18.62 23.47 -5.84
N LEU A 161 18.25 22.21 -5.61
CA LEU A 161 19.14 21.17 -5.08
C LEU A 161 19.89 20.53 -6.24
N THR A 162 21.23 20.61 -6.22
CA THR A 162 22.10 19.94 -7.21
C THR A 162 22.72 18.64 -6.68
N SER A 163 22.52 18.35 -5.40
CA SER A 163 22.95 17.10 -4.76
C SER A 163 21.83 16.57 -3.86
N TYR A 164 21.74 15.25 -3.79
CA TYR A 164 20.81 14.52 -2.95
C TYR A 164 21.47 13.21 -2.52
N ASP A 165 21.07 12.69 -1.37
CA ASP A 165 21.46 11.36 -0.92
C ASP A 165 20.56 10.33 -1.61
N ASP A 166 21.17 9.33 -2.24
CA ASP A 166 20.45 8.22 -2.87
C ASP A 166 20.70 6.90 -2.13
N TYR A 167 19.72 6.01 -2.21
CA TYR A 167 19.80 4.67 -1.64
C TYR A 167 19.81 3.64 -2.75
N LEU A 168 21.00 3.07 -3.01
CA LEU A 168 21.17 1.93 -3.91
C LEU A 168 21.43 0.67 -3.10
N PHE A 169 20.73 -0.41 -3.46
CA PHE A 169 20.80 -1.64 -2.71
C PHE A 169 20.71 -2.88 -3.60
N HIS A 170 21.48 -3.91 -3.24
CA HIS A 170 21.58 -5.19 -3.95
C HIS A 170 21.71 -6.33 -2.94
N GLU A 171 20.63 -7.11 -2.75
CA GLU A 171 20.68 -8.39 -2.04
C GLU A 171 19.96 -9.48 -2.83
N ASN A 172 20.59 -10.65 -2.89
CA ASN A 172 19.94 -11.89 -3.28
C ASN A 172 19.88 -12.80 -2.05
N GLU A 173 18.70 -13.28 -1.66
CA GLU A 173 18.49 -14.18 -0.52
C GLU A 173 18.93 -15.63 -0.83
N GLU A 174 20.17 -15.83 -1.29
CA GLU A 174 20.67 -17.14 -1.77
C GLU A 174 21.07 -18.10 -0.65
N ILE A 175 21.48 -17.61 0.52
CA ILE A 175 21.99 -18.45 1.61
C ILE A 175 21.25 -18.18 2.91
N ASN A 176 20.55 -19.18 3.41
CA ASN A 176 20.00 -19.16 4.76
C ASN A 176 21.05 -19.63 5.79
N ARG A 177 21.92 -18.72 6.22
CA ARG A 177 23.09 -19.04 7.05
C ARG A 177 22.74 -19.49 8.48
N VAL A 178 21.53 -19.17 8.93
CA VAL A 178 21.05 -19.45 10.30
C VAL A 178 20.09 -20.64 10.33
N THR A 179 19.81 -21.27 9.18
CA THR A 179 18.75 -22.29 9.02
C THR A 179 17.39 -21.80 9.56
N SER A 180 17.19 -20.50 9.56
CA SER A 180 15.95 -19.82 9.92
C SER A 180 15.20 -19.61 8.62
N GLY A 181 14.02 -20.19 8.43
CA GLY A 181 13.24 -20.06 7.18
C GLY A 181 12.80 -18.63 6.81
N ARG A 182 13.41 -17.61 7.41
CA ARG A 182 13.01 -16.20 7.35
C ARG A 182 14.15 -15.23 7.04
N THR A 183 15.42 -15.62 7.22
CA THR A 183 16.55 -14.73 6.98
C THR A 183 17.52 -15.36 6.00
N GLY A 184 17.41 -14.95 4.74
CA GLY A 184 18.42 -15.16 3.72
C GLY A 184 19.54 -14.14 3.83
N THR A 185 20.74 -14.52 3.40
CA THR A 185 21.92 -13.65 3.28
C THR A 185 22.53 -13.86 1.90
N ALA A 186 23.03 -12.79 1.28
CA ALA A 186 23.78 -12.89 0.04
C ALA A 186 25.14 -13.58 0.25
N LYS A 187 25.69 -14.21 -0.80
CA LYS A 187 27.10 -14.62 -0.82
C LYS A 187 28.00 -13.38 -0.68
N PHE A 188 29.16 -13.57 -0.04
CA PHE A 188 30.18 -12.52 0.09
C PHE A 188 30.49 -11.91 -1.28
N PHE A 189 30.27 -10.60 -1.40
CA PHE A 189 30.69 -9.82 -2.55
C PHE A 189 32.15 -9.42 -2.33
N THR A 190 33.10 -10.14 -2.93
CA THR A 190 34.47 -9.64 -3.07
C THR A 190 34.49 -8.74 -4.30
N LEU A 191 34.55 -7.42 -4.09
CA LEU A 191 34.77 -6.49 -5.19
C LEU A 191 36.22 -6.66 -5.70
N PRO A 192 36.47 -7.09 -6.95
CA PRO A 192 37.77 -6.85 -7.53
C PRO A 192 37.97 -5.33 -7.69
N PRO A 193 39.20 -4.81 -7.59
CA PRO A 193 39.48 -3.37 -7.42
C PRO A 193 39.05 -2.45 -8.57
N ASN A 194 38.38 -2.95 -9.62
CA ASN A 194 37.91 -2.16 -10.76
C ASN A 194 36.73 -2.84 -11.47
N VAL A 195 35.57 -2.94 -10.81
CA VAL A 195 34.31 -3.23 -11.52
C VAL A 195 33.67 -1.90 -11.89
N PRO A 196 33.64 -1.50 -13.18
CA PRO A 196 32.82 -0.37 -13.58
C PRO A 196 31.35 -0.75 -13.34
N PHE A 197 30.66 0.01 -12.49
CA PHE A 197 29.22 -0.08 -12.35
C PHE A 197 28.58 0.16 -13.72
N PRO A 198 27.59 -0.64 -14.14
CA PRO A 198 26.94 -0.43 -15.43
C PRO A 198 26.28 0.95 -15.46
N SER A 199 26.85 1.86 -16.25
CA SER A 199 26.44 3.25 -16.48
C SER A 199 25.11 3.39 -17.23
N LYS A 200 24.27 2.35 -17.24
CA LYS A 200 23.02 2.29 -18.03
C LYS A 200 21.77 2.70 -17.27
N TYR A 201 21.87 3.16 -16.03
CA TYR A 201 20.72 3.79 -15.38
C TYR A 201 20.71 5.28 -15.74
N ARG A 202 20.11 5.59 -16.89
CA ARG A 202 19.57 6.93 -17.11
C ARG A 202 18.38 7.05 -16.17
N VAL A 203 18.62 7.54 -14.97
CA VAL A 203 17.55 7.86 -14.01
C VAL A 203 16.80 9.07 -14.54
N LEU A 204 15.83 8.81 -15.42
CA LEU A 204 14.81 9.78 -15.78
C LEU A 204 13.75 9.73 -14.68
N PHE A 205 13.89 10.61 -13.68
CA PHE A 205 12.69 11.05 -12.98
C PHE A 205 12.04 12.14 -13.85
N PRO A 206 10.76 12.01 -14.21
CA PRO A 206 10.00 13.19 -14.58
C PRO A 206 9.93 14.05 -13.32
N ILE A 207 10.73 15.11 -13.28
CA ILE A 207 10.48 16.23 -12.37
C ILE A 207 9.09 16.74 -12.76
N PRO A 208 8.05 16.66 -11.90
CA PRO A 208 6.88 17.47 -12.15
C PRO A 208 7.32 18.91 -11.91
N LEU A 209 7.69 19.59 -12.99
CA LEU A 209 7.74 21.04 -13.04
C LEU A 209 6.31 21.51 -12.83
N PHE A 210 5.95 21.80 -11.59
CA PHE A 210 4.80 22.66 -11.32
C PHE A 210 5.31 24.10 -11.50
N SER A 211 5.01 24.67 -12.66
CA SER A 211 5.07 26.13 -12.91
C SER A 211 3.93 26.83 -12.18
#